data_AF-T0ZBB6-F1
#
_entry.id   AF-T0ZBB6-F1
#
_cell.length_a   1.000
_cell.length_b   1.000
_cell.length_c   1.000
_cell.angle_alpha   90.00
_cell.angle_beta   90.00
_cell.angle_gamma   90.00
#
_symmetry.space_group_name_H-M   'P 1'
#
loop_
_entity.id
_entity.type
_entity.pdbx_description
1 polymer ?
#
loop_
_entity_poly.entity_id
_entity_poly.type
_entity_poly.pdbx_seq_one_letter_code
_entity_poly.pdbx_strand_id
1 'polypeptide(L)'
;MRFTDIFIRRPVLASALSLVILLLGLRAWSEMVVRQYPKVTSTLITVTTAYPGASSSTVLGFVTARLEQAIASAPGIDYMTATSSEGT
;
A
#
# COMPACT_ATOMS: atom_id res chain seq x y z
N MET A 1 11.64 17.35 45.65
CA MET A 1 10.35 17.95 45.27
C MET A 1 9.59 16.91 44.45
N ARG A 2 8.45 16.41 44.93
CA ARG A 2 7.69 15.36 44.23
C ARG A 2 6.81 16.03 43.17
N PHE A 3 6.96 15.64 41.91
CA PHE A 3 6.20 16.19 40.78
C PHE A 3 4.68 16.10 40.99
N THR A 4 4.23 15.10 41.76
CA THR A 4 2.83 14.86 42.13
C THR A 4 2.25 15.91 43.08
N ASP A 5 3.07 16.59 43.90
CA ASP A 5 2.58 17.57 44.88
C ASP A 5 1.96 18.81 44.21
N ILE A 6 2.42 19.19 43.01
CA ILE A 6 1.85 20.31 42.23
C ILE A 6 0.39 20.02 41.84
N PHE A 7 0.09 18.76 41.46
CA PHE A 7 -1.24 18.35 41.02
C PHE A 7 -2.21 18.21 42.19
N ILE A 8 -1.72 17.76 43.35
CA ILE A 8 -2.53 17.64 44.58
C ILE A 8 -2.85 19.03 45.16
N ARG A 9 -1.90 19.96 45.12
CA ARG A 9 -2.05 21.29 45.75
C ARG A 9 -2.87 22.29 44.91
N ARG A 10 -3.02 22.04 43.60
CA ARG A 10 -3.89 22.82 42.70
C ARG A 10 -4.83 21.89 41.91
N PRO A 11 -5.95 21.47 42.52
CA PRO A 11 -6.86 20.48 41.92
C PRO A 11 -7.46 20.93 40.59
N VAL A 12 -7.58 22.25 40.35
CA VAL A 12 -8.04 22.82 39.08
C VAL A 12 -7.06 22.55 37.93
N LEU A 13 -5.75 22.54 38.18
CA LEU A 13 -4.76 22.21 37.14
C LEU A 13 -4.79 20.72 36.80
N ALA A 14 -4.97 19.87 37.81
CA ALA A 14 -5.10 18.42 37.62
C ALA A 14 -6.35 18.07 36.81
N SER A 15 -7.50 18.67 37.14
CA SER A 15 -8.75 18.43 36.40
C SER A 15 -8.68 18.98 34.97
N ALA A 16 -8.15 20.19 34.77
CA ALA A 16 -7.97 20.76 33.43
C ALA A 16 -7.08 19.89 32.54
N LEU A 17 -5.95 19.39 33.06
CA LEU A 17 -5.06 18.51 32.31
C LEU A 17 -5.74 17.18 31.95
N SER A 18 -6.45 16.57 32.90
CA SER A 18 -7.22 15.35 32.64
C SER A 18 -8.28 15.56 31.55
N LEU A 19 -8.93 16.73 31.53
CA LEU A 19 -9.96 17.08 30.57
C LEU A 19 -9.36 17.30 29.17
N VAL A 20 -8.19 17.95 29.09
CA VAL A 20 -7.42 18.07 27.83
C VAL A 20 -7.04 16.71 27.27
N ILE A 21 -6.50 15.81 28.10
CA ILE A 21 -6.13 14.46 27.68
C ILE A 21 -7.36 13.68 27.18
N LEU A 22 -8.50 13.80 27.88
CA LEU A 22 -9.74 13.15 27.49
C LEU A 22 -10.26 13.66 26.14
N LEU A 23 -10.26 14.98 25.91
CA LEU A 23 -10.71 15.57 24.63
C LEU A 23 -9.81 15.17 23.46
N LEU A 24 -8.49 15.15 23.67
CA LEU A 24 -7.53 14.69 22.67
C LEU A 24 -7.70 13.20 22.35
N GLY A 25 -7.94 12.37 23.38
CA GLY A 25 -8.23 10.94 23.20
C GLY A 25 -9.51 10.70 22.41
N LEU A 26 -10.56 11.48 22.69
CA LEU A 26 -11.85 11.36 22.01
C LEU A 26 -11.76 11.77 20.53
N ARG A 27 -10.98 12.82 20.23
CA ARG A 27 -10.61 13.21 18.86
C ARG A 27 -9.86 12.09 18.13
N ALA A 28 -8.80 11.56 18.74
CA ALA A 28 -8.01 10.48 18.15
C ALA A 28 -8.83 9.22 17.86
N TRP A 29 -9.78 8.88 18.75
CA TRP A 29 -10.72 7.78 18.52
C TRP A 29 -11.61 8.02 17.30
N SER A 30 -12.13 9.25 17.14
CA SER A 30 -13.00 9.59 16.01
C SER A 30 -12.29 9.67 14.66
N GLU A 31 -11.01 10.06 14.63
CA GLU A 31 -10.23 10.22 13.41
C GLU A 31 -9.55 8.92 12.96
N MET A 32 -9.57 7.88 13.79
CA MET A 32 -8.96 6.58 13.48
C MET A 32 -9.71 5.87 12.37
N VAL A 33 -9.07 5.78 11.19
CA VAL A 33 -9.59 5.05 10.05
C VAL A 33 -9.53 3.54 10.32
N VAL A 34 -10.70 2.94 10.52
CA VAL A 34 -10.83 1.48 10.60
C VAL A 34 -10.64 0.89 9.21
N ARG A 35 -9.59 0.11 9.04
CA ARG A 35 -9.34 -0.64 7.79
C ARG A 35 -9.83 -2.08 8.00
N GLN A 36 -10.78 -2.52 7.17
CA GLN A 36 -11.32 -3.89 7.22
C GLN A 36 -10.32 -4.93 6.71
N TYR A 37 -9.37 -4.51 5.87
CA TYR A 37 -8.30 -5.34 5.35
C TYR A 37 -6.95 -4.62 5.50
N PRO A 38 -5.87 -5.36 5.82
CA PRO A 38 -4.54 -4.80 5.79
C PRO A 38 -4.21 -4.32 4.37
N LYS A 39 -3.40 -3.26 4.26
CA LYS A 39 -2.85 -2.86 2.96
C LYS A 39 -1.92 -3.98 2.48
N VAL A 40 -2.39 -4.77 1.53
CA VAL A 40 -1.57 -5.71 0.78
C VAL A 40 -0.94 -4.94 -0.38
N THR A 41 0.33 -4.57 -0.24
CA THR A 41 1.10 -4.00 -1.34
C THR A 41 1.55 -5.15 -2.23
N SER A 42 0.72 -5.51 -3.21
CA SER A 42 1.14 -6.37 -4.33
C SER A 42 1.65 -5.47 -5.46
N THR A 43 2.94 -5.54 -5.74
CA THR A 43 3.57 -4.78 -6.84
C THR A 43 3.25 -5.51 -8.14
N LEU A 44 2.23 -5.04 -8.87
CA LEU A 44 1.85 -5.58 -10.18
C LEU A 44 2.31 -4.63 -11.29
N ILE A 45 3.16 -5.13 -12.20
CA ILE A 45 3.57 -4.42 -13.39
C ILE A 45 2.87 -5.08 -14.59
N THR A 46 2.01 -4.32 -15.27
CA THR A 46 1.29 -4.79 -16.47
C THR A 46 1.92 -4.17 -17.70
N VAL A 47 2.39 -5.01 -18.62
CA VAL A 47 2.93 -4.59 -19.92
C VAL A 47 1.97 -5.04 -21.02
N THR A 48 1.40 -4.09 -21.75
CA THR A 48 0.51 -4.34 -22.89
C THR A 48 1.20 -3.95 -24.18
N THR A 49 1.19 -4.85 -25.17
CA THR A 49 1.75 -4.59 -26.50
C THR A 49 0.72 -5.02 -27.54
N ALA A 50 0.38 -4.13 -28.46
CA ALA A 50 -0.53 -4.43 -29.56
C ALA A 50 0.28 -4.77 -30.82
N TYR A 51 0.00 -5.93 -31.42
CA TYR A 51 0.59 -6.34 -32.69
C TYR A 51 -0.52 -6.88 -33.62
N PRO A 52 -1.26 -5.98 -34.29
CA PRO A 52 -2.46 -6.32 -35.07
C PRO A 52 -2.11 -7.10 -36.34
N GLY A 53 -2.99 -8.03 -36.73
CA GLY A 53 -2.83 -8.82 -37.95
C GLY A 53 -1.80 -9.95 -37.86
N ALA A 54 -1.32 -10.27 -36.67
CA ALA A 54 -0.39 -11.37 -36.42
C ALA A 54 -1.05 -12.52 -35.67
N SER A 55 -0.72 -13.74 -36.08
CA SER A 55 -1.14 -14.95 -35.36
C SER A 55 -0.57 -14.98 -33.95
N SER A 56 -1.26 -15.64 -33.03
CA SER A 56 -0.81 -15.82 -31.64
C SER A 56 0.59 -16.43 -31.54
N SER A 57 0.92 -17.39 -32.41
CA SER A 57 2.25 -18.01 -32.48
C SER A 57 3.36 -17.03 -32.87
N THR A 58 3.06 -16.09 -33.76
CA THR A 58 4.00 -15.07 -34.21
C THR A 58 4.24 -14.04 -33.11
N VAL A 59 3.17 -13.54 -32.48
CA VAL A 59 3.26 -12.61 -31.34
C VAL A 59 4.05 -13.23 -30.19
N LEU A 60 3.78 -14.49 -29.88
CA LEU A 60 4.48 -15.22 -28.82
C LEU A 60 5.98 -15.33 -29.09
N GLY A 61 6.37 -15.75 -30.29
CA GLY A 61 7.78 -15.96 -30.64
C GLY A 61 8.58 -14.66 -30.78
N PHE A 62 8.00 -13.61 -31.36
CA PHE A 62 8.72 -12.38 -31.68
C PHE A 62 8.60 -11.28 -30.63
N VAL A 63 7.47 -11.20 -29.93
CA VAL A 63 7.18 -10.11 -28.99
C VAL A 63 7.27 -10.65 -27.56
N THR A 64 6.41 -11.60 -27.21
CA THR A 64 6.24 -12.06 -25.83
C THR A 64 7.52 -12.69 -25.28
N ALA A 65 8.12 -13.64 -25.99
CA ALA A 65 9.33 -14.33 -25.55
C ALA A 65 10.53 -13.37 -25.36
N ARG A 66 10.61 -12.32 -26.18
CA ARG A 66 11.67 -11.30 -26.07
C ARG A 66 11.45 -10.37 -24.89
N LEU A 67 10.21 -9.94 -24.68
CA LEU A 67 9.85 -9.14 -23.51
C LEU A 67 10.06 -9.92 -22.21
N GLU A 68 9.68 -11.21 -22.17
CA GLU A 68 9.92 -12.06 -21.01
C GLU A 68 11.42 -12.17 -20.69
N GLN A 69 12.28 -12.40 -21.68
CA GLN A 69 13.74 -12.46 -21.43
C GLN A 69 14.30 -11.14 -20.91
N ALA A 70 13.84 -10.01 -21.46
CA ALA A 70 14.29 -8.69 -21.04
C ALA A 70 13.81 -8.37 -19.61
N ILE A 71 12.55 -8.68 -19.29
CA ILE A 71 11.94 -8.40 -17.99
C ILE A 71 12.47 -9.36 -16.92
N ALA A 72 12.65 -10.65 -17.23
CA ALA A 72 13.19 -11.65 -16.30
C ALA A 72 14.62 -11.33 -15.83
N SER A 73 15.34 -10.48 -16.56
CA SER A 73 16.68 -10.00 -16.16
C SER A 73 16.62 -8.88 -15.11
N ALA A 74 15.44 -8.32 -14.84
CA ALA A 74 15.27 -7.26 -13.84
C ALA A 74 15.23 -7.84 -12.42
N PRO A 75 15.93 -7.24 -11.45
CA PRO A 75 15.92 -7.70 -10.07
C PRO A 75 14.57 -7.43 -9.39
N GLY A 76 14.12 -8.37 -8.55
CA GLY A 76 12.95 -8.20 -7.68
C GLY A 76 11.61 -8.70 -8.25
N ILE A 77 11.63 -9.66 -9.17
CA ILE A 77 10.43 -10.29 -9.73
C ILE A 77 10.23 -11.67 -9.09
N ASP A 78 9.12 -11.85 -8.38
CA ASP A 78 8.75 -13.14 -7.75
C ASP A 78 8.06 -14.09 -8.75
N TYR A 79 7.16 -13.57 -9.59
CA TYR A 79 6.49 -14.33 -10.63
C TYR A 79 6.13 -13.44 -11.82
N MET A 80 6.18 -14.04 -13.01
CA MET A 80 5.82 -13.40 -14.27
C MET A 80 4.90 -14.34 -15.05
N THR A 81 3.80 -13.79 -15.57
CA THR A 81 2.84 -14.52 -16.41
C THR A 81 2.60 -13.70 -17.67
N ALA A 82 2.77 -14.32 -18.83
CA ALA A 82 2.44 -13.70 -20.11
C ALA A 82 1.34 -14.47 -20.82
N THR A 83 0.41 -13.72 -21.42
CA THR A 83 -0.65 -14.28 -22.25
C THR A 83 -0.62 -13.55 -23.59
N SER A 84 -0.65 -14.30 -24.69
CA SER A 84 -0.68 -13.74 -26.05
C SER A 84 -1.95 -14.19 -26.75
N SER A 85 -2.71 -13.22 -27.26
CA SER A 85 -3.90 -13.46 -28.08
C SER A 85 -3.68 -12.96 -29.50
N GLU A 86 -4.43 -13.53 -30.45
CA GLU A 86 -4.48 -13.01 -31.81
C GLU A 86 -4.96 -11.55 -31.79
N GLY A 87 -4.21 -10.67 -32.46
CA GLY A 87 -4.55 -9.25 -32.58
C GLY A 87 -5.55 -9.08 -33.70
N THR A 88 -6.83 -8.95 -33.36
CA THR A 88 -7.90 -8.55 -34.30
C THR A 88 -7.66 -7.15 -34.85
#